data_AF-A0A524P4X5-F1
#
_entry.id   AF-A0A524P4X5-F1
#
_cell.length_a   1.000
_cell.length_b   1.000
_cell.length_c   1.000
_cell.angle_alpha   90.00
_cell.angle_beta   90.00
_cell.angle_gamma   90.00
#
_symmetry.space_group_name_H-M   'P 1'
#
loop_
_entity.id
_entity.type
_entity.pdbx_description
1 polymer ?
#
loop_
_entity_poly.entity_id
_entity_poly.type
_entity_poly.pdbx_seq_one_letter_code
_entity_poly.pdbx_strand_id
1 'polypeptide(L)'
;MVNLTSETLRVVQIIITLCIMAILFGTILFLDYFKKHEKRSQFLALISSLYVLMGSLLVIAIIEISTVMSCPMEILLFVATIVFMFVILGAILKPELVRKGKLRVLFLVLLLVLFLLIIAASVILWVEGSVTYDSLHLGSILGLPALILVTTGTIIVIFDEPKFTLFHGFSAGGAWLLTLLNVILLFSLSKDLMRGYSGWLHALHIICGGVGLTFGFASGLFGISGQRRLAKTTGYTTLGCWWLAYFLGFFITLANL
;
A
#
# COMPACT_ATOMS: atom_id res chain seq x y z
N MET A 1 -18.07 1.47 13.82
CA MET A 1 -16.92 2.19 14.40
C MET A 1 -16.05 1.17 15.09
N VAL A 2 -14.78 1.09 14.76
CA VAL A 2 -13.87 0.56 15.77
C VAL A 2 -12.65 1.45 15.99
N ASN A 3 -12.81 2.39 16.93
CA ASN A 3 -11.73 2.83 17.82
C ASN A 3 -11.25 1.62 18.63
N LEU A 4 -10.54 0.66 18.03
CA LEU A 4 -9.89 -0.43 18.78
C LEU A 4 -8.57 -0.03 19.38
N THR A 5 -7.94 0.94 18.74
CA THR A 5 -6.77 1.56 19.29
C THR A 5 -7.23 2.55 20.32
N SER A 6 -6.62 2.47 21.50
CA SER A 6 -6.70 3.58 22.44
C SER A 6 -6.43 4.87 21.68
N GLU A 7 -7.06 5.97 22.08
CA GLU A 7 -6.82 7.27 21.44
C GLU A 7 -5.31 7.57 21.31
N THR A 8 -4.52 7.12 22.30
CA THR A 8 -3.05 7.11 22.27
C THR A 8 -2.47 6.41 21.04
N LEU A 9 -2.89 5.18 20.75
CA LEU A 9 -2.34 4.41 19.63
C LEU A 9 -2.76 4.99 18.27
N ARG A 10 -3.97 5.57 18.16
CA ARG A 10 -4.36 6.36 16.98
C ARG A 10 -3.47 7.58 16.78
N VAL A 11 -3.18 8.33 17.85
CA VAL A 11 -2.25 9.48 17.79
C VAL A 11 -0.85 9.02 17.36
N VAL A 12 -0.37 7.88 17.87
CA VAL A 12 0.91 7.28 17.45
C VAL A 12 0.89 6.94 15.95
N GLN A 13 -0.18 6.34 15.43
CA GLN A 13 -0.31 6.05 13.99
C GLN A 13 -0.28 7.31 13.14
N ILE A 14 -0.97 8.37 13.56
CA ILE A 14 -0.97 9.68 12.88
C ILE A 14 0.45 10.26 12.85
N ILE A 15 1.15 10.27 13.98
CA ILE A 15 2.53 10.78 14.07
C ILE A 15 3.46 9.96 13.16
N ILE A 16 3.41 8.63 13.23
CA ILE A 16 4.21 7.75 12.38
C ILE A 16 3.93 8.02 10.90
N THR A 17 2.65 8.16 10.53
CA THR A 17 2.23 8.45 9.15
C THR A 17 2.79 9.78 8.66
N LEU A 18 2.70 10.85 9.46
CA LEU A 18 3.29 12.14 9.13
C LEU A 18 4.82 12.06 8.97
N CYS A 19 5.50 11.35 9.86
CA CYS A 19 6.95 11.11 9.75
C CYS A 19 7.30 10.35 8.47
N ILE A 20 6.52 9.31 8.12
CA ILE A 20 6.69 8.57 6.86
C ILE A 20 6.53 9.51 5.67
N MET A 21 5.45 10.29 5.61
CA MET A 21 5.19 11.22 4.51
C MET A 21 6.31 12.26 4.36
N ALA A 22 6.80 12.83 5.47
CA ALA A 22 7.89 13.79 5.46
C ALA A 22 9.21 13.19 4.98
N ILE A 23 9.58 12.00 5.50
CA ILE A 23 10.81 11.30 5.09
C ILE A 23 10.70 10.82 3.64
N LEU A 24 9.53 10.35 3.21
CA LEU A 24 9.27 9.94 1.83
C LEU A 24 9.46 11.12 0.87
N PHE A 25 8.86 12.27 1.18
CA PHE A 25 9.06 13.49 0.40
C PHE A 25 10.54 13.89 0.34
N GLY A 26 11.22 13.90 1.49
CA GLY A 26 12.66 14.16 1.57
C GLY A 26 13.48 13.16 0.76
N THR A 27 13.12 11.88 0.76
CA THR A 27 13.78 10.81 -0.01
C THR A 27 13.60 11.01 -1.50
N ILE A 28 12.39 11.37 -1.95
CA ILE A 28 12.10 11.64 -3.36
C ILE A 28 12.91 12.85 -3.84
N LEU A 29 12.84 13.98 -3.11
CA LEU A 29 13.62 15.17 -3.45
C LEU A 29 15.12 14.89 -3.47
N PHE A 30 15.61 14.12 -2.50
CA PHE A 30 17.01 13.73 -2.43
C PHE A 30 17.43 12.92 -3.66
N LEU A 31 16.61 11.94 -4.08
CA LEU A 31 16.88 11.10 -5.23
C LEU A 31 16.81 11.85 -6.57
N ASP A 32 15.90 12.83 -6.69
CA ASP A 32 15.79 13.66 -7.89
C ASP A 32 16.91 14.72 -7.99
N TYR A 33 17.44 15.19 -6.85
CA TYR A 33 18.45 16.24 -6.81
C TYR A 33 19.89 15.71 -6.81
N PHE A 34 20.19 14.67 -6.02
CA PHE A 34 21.54 14.14 -5.89
C PHE A 34 21.78 12.95 -6.81
N LYS A 35 22.97 12.88 -7.43
CA LYS A 35 23.35 11.69 -8.18
C LYS A 35 23.50 10.50 -7.24
N LYS A 36 23.16 9.30 -7.74
CA LYS A 36 23.13 8.00 -7.05
C LYS A 36 24.31 7.69 -6.10
N HIS A 37 25.46 8.31 -6.30
CA HIS A 37 26.70 8.02 -5.57
C HIS A 37 27.22 9.16 -4.69
N GLU A 38 26.70 10.38 -4.80
CA GLU A 38 27.32 11.55 -4.16
C GLU A 38 27.08 11.60 -2.64
N LYS A 39 25.99 11.01 -2.16
CA LYS A 39 25.53 11.13 -0.77
C LYS A 39 24.95 9.81 -0.23
N ARG A 40 25.66 8.70 -0.47
CA ARG A 40 25.20 7.34 -0.13
C ARG A 40 24.80 7.17 1.34
N SER A 41 25.54 7.78 2.27
CA SER A 41 25.24 7.68 3.71
C SER A 41 23.90 8.33 4.06
N GLN A 42 23.65 9.55 3.58
CA GLN A 42 22.38 10.25 3.79
C GLN A 42 21.21 9.48 3.16
N PHE A 43 21.40 8.94 1.95
CA PHE A 43 20.39 8.10 1.30
C PHE A 43 20.04 6.88 2.14
N LEU A 44 21.05 6.15 2.63
CA LEU A 44 20.82 4.98 3.48
C LEU A 44 20.12 5.34 4.79
N ALA A 45 20.45 6.48 5.39
CA ALA A 45 19.78 6.95 6.60
C ALA A 45 18.29 7.24 6.36
N LEU A 46 17.95 7.96 5.28
CA LEU A 46 16.56 8.26 4.91
C LEU A 46 15.76 6.99 4.65
N ILE A 47 16.30 6.09 3.83
CA ILE A 47 15.65 4.83 3.49
C ILE A 47 15.48 3.93 4.71
N SER A 48 16.51 3.79 5.54
CA SER A 48 16.42 2.96 6.75
C SER A 48 15.36 3.50 7.70
N SER A 49 15.31 4.81 7.91
CA SER A 49 14.30 5.46 8.75
C SER A 49 12.89 5.25 8.20
N LEU A 50 12.71 5.39 6.88
CA LEU A 50 11.44 5.15 6.22
C LEU A 50 10.93 3.72 6.44
N TYR A 51 11.78 2.71 6.22
CA TYR A 51 11.38 1.31 6.40
C TYR A 51 11.17 0.93 7.87
N VAL A 52 11.90 1.53 8.81
CA VAL A 52 11.64 1.35 10.24
C VAL A 52 10.24 1.86 10.59
N LEU A 53 9.87 3.06 10.15
CA LEU A 53 8.54 3.62 10.45
C LEU A 53 7.42 2.82 9.76
N MET A 54 7.59 2.43 8.51
CA MET A 54 6.63 1.58 7.81
C MET A 54 6.50 0.20 8.46
N GLY A 55 7.60 -0.36 8.95
CA GLY A 55 7.62 -1.59 9.75
C GLY A 55 6.86 -1.42 11.07
N SER A 56 7.06 -0.31 11.78
CA SER A 56 6.30 0.00 13.00
C SER A 56 4.80 0.12 12.73
N LEU A 57 4.41 0.80 11.64
CA LEU A 57 3.01 0.91 11.26
C LEU A 57 2.40 -0.46 10.91
N LEU A 58 3.18 -1.34 10.26
CA LEU A 58 2.78 -2.72 9.97
C LEU A 58 2.64 -3.56 11.25
N VAL A 59 3.51 -3.39 12.24
CA VAL A 59 3.40 -4.07 13.53
C VAL A 59 2.14 -3.62 14.26
N ILE A 60 1.84 -2.33 14.27
CA ILE A 60 0.59 -1.80 14.84
C ILE A 60 -0.61 -2.44 14.13
N ALA A 61 -0.60 -2.46 12.79
CA ALA A 61 -1.64 -3.10 11.99
C ALA A 61 -1.81 -4.59 12.34
N ILE A 62 -0.72 -5.36 12.50
CA ILE A 62 -0.78 -6.76 12.93
C ILE A 62 -1.45 -6.88 14.31
N ILE A 63 -1.09 -6.03 15.27
CA ILE A 63 -1.67 -6.04 16.61
C ILE A 63 -3.18 -5.75 16.53
N GLU A 64 -3.57 -4.68 15.84
CA GLU A 64 -4.99 -4.33 15.62
C GLU A 64 -5.77 -5.47 14.98
N ILE A 65 -5.21 -6.09 13.96
CA ILE A 65 -5.87 -7.16 13.24
C ILE A 65 -6.02 -8.40 14.14
N SER A 66 -4.97 -8.75 14.88
CA SER A 66 -4.94 -9.92 15.76
C SER A 66 -5.91 -9.85 16.93
N THR A 67 -6.31 -8.65 17.36
CA THR A 67 -7.24 -8.47 18.50
C THR A 67 -8.71 -8.54 18.08
N VAL A 68 -9.02 -8.54 16.79
CA VAL A 68 -10.37 -8.23 16.28
C VAL A 68 -10.87 -9.26 15.29
N MET A 69 -9.97 -9.78 14.47
CA MET A 69 -10.32 -10.80 13.51
C MET A 69 -10.82 -12.03 14.23
N SER A 70 -12.10 -12.30 14.06
CA SER A 70 -12.76 -13.51 14.51
C SER A 70 -13.11 -14.41 13.32
N CYS A 71 -13.12 -13.88 12.11
CA CYS A 71 -13.43 -14.63 10.89
C CYS A 71 -12.17 -15.24 10.26
N PRO A 72 -12.11 -16.57 10.06
CA PRO A 72 -10.97 -17.24 9.41
C PRO A 72 -10.64 -16.69 8.02
N MET A 73 -11.65 -16.23 7.27
CA MET A 73 -11.44 -15.68 5.93
C MET A 73 -10.73 -14.32 5.94
N GLU A 74 -11.01 -13.47 6.93
CA GLU A 74 -10.29 -12.21 7.07
C GLU A 74 -8.81 -12.50 7.41
N ILE A 75 -8.53 -13.44 8.33
CA ILE A 75 -7.17 -13.88 8.69
C ILE A 75 -6.42 -14.40 7.45
N LEU A 76 -7.08 -15.27 6.67
CA LEU A 76 -6.50 -15.80 5.44
C LEU A 76 -6.15 -14.68 4.46
N LEU A 77 -7.05 -13.72 4.25
CA LEU A 77 -6.82 -12.57 3.38
C LEU A 77 -5.61 -11.75 3.85
N PHE A 78 -5.49 -11.50 5.15
CA PHE A 78 -4.35 -10.78 5.71
C PHE A 78 -3.03 -11.52 5.51
N VAL A 79 -2.97 -12.80 5.91
CA VAL A 79 -1.76 -13.61 5.74
C VAL A 79 -1.36 -13.71 4.27
N ALA A 80 -2.31 -13.96 3.37
CA ALA A 80 -2.05 -14.00 1.93
C ALA A 80 -1.50 -12.67 1.41
N THR A 81 -2.05 -11.54 1.87
CA THR A 81 -1.60 -10.20 1.49
C THR A 81 -0.18 -9.90 1.98
N ILE A 82 0.14 -10.28 3.22
CA ILE A 82 1.50 -10.12 3.78
C ILE A 82 2.51 -10.99 3.02
N VAL A 83 2.16 -12.25 2.73
CA VAL A 83 3.02 -13.14 1.93
C VAL A 83 3.23 -12.57 0.53
N PHE A 84 2.17 -12.11 -0.13
CA PHE A 84 2.23 -11.46 -1.43
C PHE A 84 3.17 -10.24 -1.43
N MET A 85 3.03 -9.36 -0.43
CA MET A 85 3.90 -8.21 -0.25
C MET A 85 5.37 -8.65 -0.12
N PHE A 86 5.67 -9.60 0.76
CA PHE A 86 7.05 -10.07 0.96
C PHE A 86 7.64 -10.78 -0.26
N VAL A 87 6.84 -11.49 -1.06
CA VAL A 87 7.30 -12.08 -2.32
C VAL A 87 7.76 -11.01 -3.31
N ILE A 88 7.00 -9.91 -3.46
CA ILE A 88 7.38 -8.79 -4.32
C ILE A 88 8.62 -8.07 -3.78
N LEU A 89 8.65 -7.77 -2.48
CA LEU A 89 9.80 -7.12 -1.84
C LEU A 89 11.07 -7.98 -1.97
N GLY A 90 10.95 -9.30 -1.80
CA GLY A 90 12.05 -10.24 -2.02
C GLY A 90 12.59 -10.20 -3.45
N ALA A 91 11.71 -10.10 -4.44
CA ALA A 91 12.09 -9.95 -5.84
C ALA A 91 12.79 -8.60 -6.13
N ILE A 92 12.34 -7.53 -5.47
CA ILE A 92 12.98 -6.21 -5.51
C ILE A 92 14.40 -6.24 -4.91
N LEU A 93 14.58 -6.95 -3.79
CA LEU A 93 15.87 -7.07 -3.13
C LEU A 93 16.88 -7.91 -3.92
N LYS A 94 16.40 -8.91 -4.66
CA LYS A 94 17.23 -9.82 -5.46
C LYS A 94 16.77 -9.88 -6.93
N PRO A 95 16.84 -8.75 -7.65
CA PRO A 95 16.26 -8.65 -8.99
C PRO A 95 16.96 -9.56 -10.01
N GLU A 96 18.26 -9.81 -9.82
CA GLU A 96 19.03 -10.66 -10.73
C GLU A 96 18.60 -12.13 -10.68
N LEU A 97 18.10 -12.61 -9.53
CA LEU A 97 17.56 -13.98 -9.40
C LEU A 97 16.25 -14.14 -10.17
N VAL A 98 15.43 -13.09 -10.23
CA VAL A 98 14.06 -13.15 -10.77
C VAL A 98 14.01 -12.74 -12.26
N ARG A 99 15.07 -12.16 -12.81
CA ARG A 99 15.08 -11.67 -14.20
C ARG A 99 15.10 -12.74 -15.28
N LYS A 100 15.72 -13.90 -15.04
CA LYS A 100 15.99 -14.89 -16.08
C LYS A 100 15.72 -16.33 -15.63
N GLY A 101 15.35 -17.17 -16.59
CA GLY A 101 15.24 -18.62 -16.41
C GLY A 101 14.05 -19.07 -15.57
N LYS A 102 14.20 -20.22 -14.92
CA LYS A 102 13.14 -20.91 -14.16
C LYS A 102 12.62 -20.12 -12.97
N LEU A 103 13.49 -19.36 -12.30
CA LEU A 103 13.11 -18.54 -11.13
C LEU A 103 12.15 -17.42 -11.49
N ARG A 104 12.26 -16.82 -12.69
CA ARG A 104 11.29 -15.84 -13.18
C ARG A 104 9.90 -16.47 -13.31
N VAL A 105 9.83 -17.64 -13.94
CA VAL A 105 8.57 -18.35 -14.14
C VAL A 105 7.96 -18.72 -12.80
N LEU A 106 8.76 -19.28 -11.88
CA LEU A 106 8.31 -19.62 -10.53
C LEU A 106 7.77 -18.40 -9.78
N PHE A 107 8.47 -17.26 -9.84
CA PHE A 107 8.02 -16.01 -9.24
C PHE A 107 6.67 -15.55 -9.82
N LEU A 108 6.52 -15.55 -11.15
CA LEU A 108 5.27 -15.14 -11.79
C LEU A 108 4.12 -16.09 -11.47
N VAL A 109 4.36 -17.40 -11.43
CA VAL A 109 3.37 -18.40 -11.03
C VAL A 109 2.96 -18.20 -9.57
N LEU A 110 3.93 -18.00 -8.67
CA LEU A 110 3.67 -17.74 -7.26
C LEU A 110 2.85 -16.45 -7.07
N LEU A 111 3.22 -15.37 -7.78
CA LEU A 111 2.44 -14.13 -7.77
C LEU A 111 1.00 -14.37 -8.24
N LEU A 112 0.82 -15.10 -9.35
CA LEU A 112 -0.51 -15.41 -9.88
C LEU A 112 -1.35 -16.21 -8.88
N VAL A 113 -0.77 -17.24 -8.24
CA VAL A 113 -1.46 -18.06 -7.24
C VAL A 113 -1.88 -17.23 -6.03
N LEU A 114 -0.95 -16.46 -5.46
CA LEU A 114 -1.25 -15.57 -4.32
C LEU A 114 -2.31 -14.53 -4.70
N PHE A 115 -2.22 -14.01 -5.92
CA PHE A 115 -3.17 -13.05 -6.43
C PHE A 115 -4.60 -13.62 -6.54
N LEU A 116 -4.74 -14.80 -7.15
CA LEU A 116 -6.03 -15.50 -7.25
C LEU A 116 -6.60 -15.84 -5.86
N LEU A 117 -5.74 -16.23 -4.92
CA LEU A 117 -6.13 -16.49 -3.54
C LEU A 117 -6.69 -15.23 -2.85
N ILE A 118 -6.00 -14.09 -2.98
CA ILE A 118 -6.44 -12.81 -2.41
C ILE A 118 -7.78 -12.39 -3.03
N ILE A 119 -7.93 -12.47 -4.37
CA ILE A 119 -9.22 -12.20 -5.03
C ILE A 119 -10.32 -13.11 -4.47
N ALA A 120 -10.08 -14.42 -4.43
CA ALA A 120 -11.09 -15.38 -3.99
C ALA A 120 -11.53 -15.09 -2.56
N ALA A 121 -10.58 -14.84 -1.65
CA ALA A 121 -10.88 -14.48 -0.27
C ALA A 121 -11.66 -13.16 -0.18
N SER A 122 -11.27 -12.13 -0.93
CA SER A 122 -12.01 -10.86 -0.99
C SER A 122 -13.43 -11.03 -1.53
N VAL A 123 -13.63 -11.83 -2.59
CA VAL A 123 -14.96 -12.06 -3.16
C VAL A 123 -15.85 -12.82 -2.18
N ILE A 124 -15.32 -13.83 -1.48
CA ILE A 124 -16.07 -14.56 -0.45
C ILE A 124 -16.51 -13.61 0.67
N LEU A 125 -15.59 -12.82 1.23
CA LEU A 125 -15.91 -11.83 2.27
C LEU A 125 -16.96 -10.82 1.80
N TRP A 126 -16.87 -10.38 0.53
CA TRP A 126 -17.82 -9.44 -0.05
C TRP A 126 -19.23 -10.05 -0.18
N VAL A 127 -19.33 -11.28 -0.70
CA VAL A 127 -20.61 -11.99 -0.93
C VAL A 127 -21.28 -12.38 0.38
N GLU A 128 -20.50 -12.87 1.36
CA GLU A 128 -21.02 -13.28 2.65
C GLU A 128 -21.38 -12.09 3.55
N GLY A 129 -20.92 -10.87 3.20
CA GLY A 129 -21.13 -9.67 4.01
C GLY A 129 -20.52 -9.79 5.40
N SER A 130 -19.52 -10.66 5.55
CA SER A 130 -18.96 -11.06 6.85
C SER A 130 -17.86 -10.13 7.34
N VAL A 131 -17.69 -8.96 6.74
CA VAL A 131 -16.68 -7.97 7.16
C VAL A 131 -17.17 -7.35 8.47
N THR A 132 -16.66 -7.89 9.57
CA THR A 132 -17.01 -7.46 10.92
C THR A 132 -16.14 -6.30 11.40
N TYR A 133 -15.00 -6.09 10.73
CA TYR A 133 -14.00 -5.11 11.09
C TYR A 133 -14.22 -3.76 10.38
N ASP A 134 -14.68 -2.77 11.14
CA ASP A 134 -14.75 -1.37 10.70
C ASP A 134 -13.41 -0.65 10.98
N SER A 135 -12.40 -0.97 10.17
CA SER A 135 -11.43 0.05 9.77
C SER A 135 -11.86 0.53 8.41
N LEU A 136 -11.92 1.84 8.21
CA LEU A 136 -12.15 2.46 6.91
C LEU A 136 -11.30 1.70 5.87
N HIS A 137 -11.96 0.93 4.99
CA HIS A 137 -11.31 0.15 3.94
C HIS A 137 -10.35 -0.93 4.43
N LEU A 138 -10.66 -1.81 5.39
CA LEU A 138 -9.73 -2.89 5.84
C LEU A 138 -8.26 -2.42 5.84
N GLY A 139 -8.03 -1.18 6.32
CA GLY A 139 -6.94 -0.34 5.84
C GLY A 139 -5.60 -0.94 6.19
N SER A 140 -5.55 -1.59 7.35
CA SER A 140 -4.43 -2.35 7.87
C SER A 140 -4.19 -3.69 7.13
N ILE A 141 -5.23 -4.30 6.52
CA ILE A 141 -5.15 -5.58 5.81
C ILE A 141 -4.66 -5.40 4.37
N LEU A 142 -5.29 -4.52 3.59
CA LEU A 142 -5.02 -4.36 2.16
C LEU A 142 -4.33 -3.03 1.85
N GLY A 143 -4.82 -1.94 2.43
CA GLY A 143 -4.35 -0.58 2.13
C GLY A 143 -2.90 -0.31 2.53
N LEU A 144 -2.50 -0.69 3.75
CA LEU A 144 -1.14 -0.48 4.25
C LEU A 144 -0.11 -1.34 3.48
N PRO A 145 -0.32 -2.64 3.25
CA PRO A 145 0.55 -3.40 2.35
C PRO A 145 0.64 -2.81 0.95
N ALA A 146 -0.47 -2.29 0.39
CA ALA A 146 -0.45 -1.59 -0.88
C ALA A 146 0.44 -0.33 -0.84
N LEU A 147 0.32 0.50 0.21
CA LEU A 147 1.19 1.67 0.42
C LEU A 147 2.66 1.28 0.50
N ILE A 148 2.98 0.19 1.21
CA ILE A 148 4.35 -0.31 1.34
C ILE A 148 4.90 -0.71 -0.03
N LEU A 149 4.12 -1.46 -0.81
CA LEU A 149 4.50 -1.88 -2.15
C LEU A 149 4.73 -0.70 -3.09
N VAL A 150 3.79 0.24 -3.20
CA VAL A 150 3.96 1.37 -4.13
C VAL A 150 5.10 2.29 -3.68
N THR A 151 5.31 2.46 -2.37
CA THR A 151 6.42 3.26 -1.81
C THR A 151 7.75 2.63 -2.19
N THR A 152 7.90 1.34 -1.91
CA THR A 152 9.13 0.59 -2.22
C THR A 152 9.40 0.60 -3.72
N GLY A 153 8.39 0.23 -4.52
CA GLY A 153 8.50 0.15 -5.98
C GLY A 153 8.83 1.49 -6.63
N THR A 154 8.27 2.59 -6.13
CA THR A 154 8.54 3.92 -6.67
C THR A 154 9.92 4.42 -6.28
N ILE A 155 10.35 4.25 -5.03
CA ILE A 155 11.71 4.62 -4.60
C ILE A 155 12.79 3.92 -5.43
N ILE A 156 12.66 2.60 -5.64
CA ILE A 156 13.69 1.85 -6.38
C ILE A 156 13.76 2.24 -7.86
N VAL A 157 12.64 2.58 -8.50
CA VAL A 157 12.67 3.00 -9.91
C VAL A 157 13.28 4.37 -10.05
N ILE A 158 13.07 5.28 -9.09
CA ILE A 158 13.77 6.58 -9.09
C ILE A 158 15.28 6.37 -8.89
N PHE A 159 15.65 5.48 -7.98
CA PHE A 159 17.05 5.19 -7.68
C PHE A 159 17.82 4.59 -8.87
N ASP A 160 17.20 3.72 -9.65
CA ASP A 160 17.80 3.11 -10.84
C ASP A 160 16.72 2.63 -11.82
N GLU A 161 16.26 3.55 -12.68
CA GLU A 161 15.19 3.28 -13.64
C GLU A 161 15.51 2.08 -14.55
N PRO A 162 16.67 2.02 -15.24
CA PRO A 162 16.98 0.89 -16.12
C PRO A 162 16.93 -0.46 -15.40
N LYS A 163 17.26 -0.48 -14.11
CA LYS A 163 17.28 -1.71 -13.33
C LYS A 163 15.89 -2.12 -12.84
N PHE A 164 15.10 -1.17 -12.34
CA PHE A 164 13.94 -1.50 -11.50
C PHE A 164 12.58 -1.21 -12.12
N THR A 165 12.47 -0.65 -13.34
CA THR A 165 11.15 -0.35 -13.95
C THR A 165 10.18 -1.55 -13.96
N LEU A 166 10.66 -2.76 -14.31
CA LEU A 166 9.81 -3.95 -14.29
C LEU A 166 9.33 -4.33 -12.87
N PHE A 167 10.21 -4.23 -11.87
CA PHE A 167 9.88 -4.54 -10.48
C PHE A 167 8.95 -3.50 -9.86
N HIS A 168 9.12 -2.22 -10.22
CA HIS A 168 8.13 -1.19 -9.95
C HIS A 168 6.78 -1.56 -10.56
N GLY A 169 6.74 -2.05 -11.80
CA GLY A 169 5.51 -2.54 -12.42
C GLY A 169 4.79 -3.62 -11.61
N PHE A 170 5.53 -4.64 -11.13
CA PHE A 170 4.95 -5.66 -10.24
C PHE A 170 4.47 -5.07 -8.90
N SER A 171 5.25 -4.16 -8.32
CA SER A 171 4.92 -3.54 -7.03
C SER A 171 3.71 -2.62 -7.12
N ALA A 172 3.68 -1.72 -8.10
CA ALA A 172 2.59 -0.78 -8.35
C ALA A 172 1.32 -1.50 -8.82
N GLY A 173 1.45 -2.51 -9.70
CA GLY A 173 0.34 -3.35 -10.12
C GLY A 173 -0.25 -4.15 -8.96
N GLY A 174 0.60 -4.74 -8.11
CA GLY A 174 0.17 -5.41 -6.88
C GLY A 174 -0.52 -4.46 -5.91
N ALA A 175 0.07 -3.29 -5.66
CA ALA A 175 -0.52 -2.26 -4.81
C ALA A 175 -1.88 -1.76 -5.34
N TRP A 176 -1.97 -1.48 -6.64
CA TRP A 176 -3.23 -1.09 -7.28
C TRP A 176 -4.33 -2.10 -7.06
N LEU A 177 -3.99 -3.37 -7.21
CA LEU A 177 -4.95 -4.43 -7.06
C LEU A 177 -5.44 -4.58 -5.61
N LEU A 178 -4.51 -4.56 -4.65
CA LEU A 178 -4.87 -4.60 -3.24
C LEU A 178 -5.79 -3.42 -2.90
N THR A 179 -5.48 -2.21 -3.38
CA THR A 179 -6.33 -1.02 -3.21
C THR A 179 -7.68 -1.17 -3.90
N LEU A 180 -7.75 -1.77 -5.09
CA LEU A 180 -9.02 -2.02 -5.79
C LEU A 180 -9.92 -2.96 -4.98
N LEU A 181 -9.37 -4.10 -4.53
CA LEU A 181 -10.11 -5.04 -3.68
C LEU A 181 -10.54 -4.38 -2.39
N ASN A 182 -9.69 -3.51 -1.85
CA ASN A 182 -9.99 -2.74 -0.66
C ASN A 182 -11.22 -1.84 -0.82
N VAL A 183 -11.33 -1.17 -1.98
CA VAL A 183 -12.48 -0.35 -2.33
C VAL A 183 -13.72 -1.21 -2.58
N ILE A 184 -13.59 -2.37 -3.23
CA ILE A 184 -14.72 -3.28 -3.47
C ILE A 184 -15.32 -3.77 -2.14
N LEU A 185 -14.47 -4.11 -1.17
CA LEU A 185 -14.90 -4.56 0.16
C LEU A 185 -15.60 -3.47 0.98
N LEU A 186 -15.56 -2.20 0.57
CA LEU A 186 -16.41 -1.17 1.19
C LEU A 186 -17.89 -1.39 0.92
N PHE A 187 -18.24 -1.98 -0.23
CA PHE A 187 -19.64 -2.17 -0.61
C PHE A 187 -20.32 -3.29 0.20
N SER A 188 -19.58 -4.03 1.03
CA SER A 188 -20.17 -4.92 2.05
C SER A 188 -20.48 -4.21 3.38
N LEU A 189 -20.12 -2.93 3.55
CA LEU A 189 -20.45 -2.18 4.76
C LEU A 189 -21.95 -1.84 4.82
N SER A 190 -22.50 -1.77 6.03
CA SER A 190 -23.91 -1.42 6.23
C SER A 190 -24.20 0.03 5.85
N LYS A 191 -25.46 0.33 5.50
CA LYS A 191 -25.90 1.68 5.11
C LYS A 191 -25.66 2.73 6.20
N ASP A 192 -25.81 2.34 7.47
CA ASP A 192 -25.62 3.24 8.61
C ASP A 192 -24.14 3.60 8.77
N LEU A 193 -23.24 2.65 8.51
CA LEU A 193 -21.80 2.89 8.52
C LEU A 193 -21.39 3.85 7.40
N MET A 194 -21.91 3.65 6.19
CA MET A 194 -21.62 4.51 5.04
C MET A 194 -22.08 5.96 5.26
N ARG A 195 -23.22 6.17 5.92
CA ARG A 195 -23.74 7.51 6.26
C ARG A 195 -22.86 8.23 7.28
N GLY A 196 -22.15 7.49 8.13
CA GLY A 196 -21.19 8.03 9.10
C GLY A 196 -19.94 8.64 8.45
N TYR A 197 -19.75 8.46 7.14
CA TYR A 197 -18.67 9.09 6.38
C TYR A 197 -19.26 10.17 5.49
N SER A 198 -19.59 11.33 6.05
CA SER A 198 -20.02 12.50 5.27
C SER A 198 -19.02 13.67 5.40
N GLY A 199 -19.14 14.69 4.55
CA GLY A 199 -18.34 15.92 4.65
C GLY A 199 -17.14 16.03 3.70
N TRP A 200 -16.49 17.20 3.74
CA TRP A 200 -15.43 17.60 2.80
C TRP A 200 -14.15 16.76 2.92
N LEU A 201 -13.77 16.33 4.12
CA LEU A 201 -12.61 15.45 4.31
C LEU A 201 -12.81 14.08 3.64
N HIS A 202 -14.02 13.53 3.72
CA HIS A 202 -14.34 12.29 3.02
C HIS A 202 -14.34 12.48 1.50
N ALA A 203 -14.93 13.59 1.02
CA ALA A 203 -14.88 13.91 -0.42
C ALA A 203 -13.42 14.00 -0.92
N LEU A 204 -12.54 14.68 -0.17
CA LEU A 204 -11.12 14.76 -0.51
C LEU A 204 -10.45 13.38 -0.49
N HIS A 205 -10.73 12.55 0.51
CA HIS A 205 -10.25 11.18 0.58
C HIS A 205 -10.67 10.34 -0.64
N ILE A 206 -11.92 10.44 -1.09
CA ILE A 206 -12.42 9.76 -2.29
C ILE A 206 -11.69 10.27 -3.54
N ILE A 207 -11.52 11.58 -3.69
CA ILE A 207 -10.82 12.18 -4.84
C ILE A 207 -9.38 11.67 -4.88
N CYS A 208 -8.66 11.74 -3.76
CA CYS A 208 -7.30 11.22 -3.66
C CYS A 208 -7.25 9.71 -3.95
N GLY A 209 -8.19 8.93 -3.40
CA GLY A 209 -8.30 7.49 -3.66
C GLY A 209 -8.51 7.18 -5.14
N GLY A 210 -9.46 7.85 -5.80
CA GLY A 210 -9.81 7.63 -7.21
C GLY A 210 -8.72 8.08 -8.19
N VAL A 211 -8.12 9.25 -7.95
CA VAL A 211 -6.95 9.70 -8.74
C VAL A 211 -5.79 8.73 -8.55
N GLY A 212 -5.49 8.35 -7.30
CA GLY A 212 -4.46 7.38 -6.99
C GLY A 212 -4.73 6.01 -7.63
N LEU A 213 -5.97 5.54 -7.68
CA LEU A 213 -6.33 4.28 -8.33
C LEU A 213 -6.08 4.33 -9.85
N THR A 214 -6.43 5.44 -10.49
CA THR A 214 -6.20 5.65 -11.93
C THR A 214 -4.72 5.68 -12.26
N PHE A 215 -3.94 6.46 -11.51
CA PHE A 215 -2.50 6.57 -11.72
C PHE A 215 -1.74 5.31 -11.27
N GLY A 216 -2.23 4.60 -10.25
CA GLY A 216 -1.65 3.34 -9.79
C GLY A 216 -1.77 2.24 -10.84
N PHE A 217 -2.92 2.16 -11.52
CA PHE A 217 -3.11 1.27 -12.66
C PHE A 217 -2.11 1.59 -13.78
N ALA A 218 -2.03 2.86 -14.17
CA ALA A 218 -1.11 3.32 -15.20
C ALA A 218 0.36 3.04 -14.82
N SER A 219 0.72 3.26 -13.55
CA SER A 219 2.05 2.98 -12.99
C SER A 219 2.42 1.50 -13.09
N GLY A 220 1.48 0.60 -12.77
CA GLY A 220 1.65 -0.83 -12.99
C GLY A 220 1.90 -1.17 -14.47
N LEU A 221 1.06 -0.67 -15.38
CA LEU A 221 1.17 -0.93 -16.83
C LEU A 221 2.48 -0.38 -17.42
N PHE A 222 2.84 0.86 -17.11
CA PHE A 222 4.06 1.48 -17.59
C PHE A 222 5.31 0.81 -17.03
N GLY A 223 5.27 0.35 -15.77
CA GLY A 223 6.35 -0.42 -15.18
C GLY A 223 6.55 -1.78 -15.89
N ILE A 224 5.46 -2.53 -16.10
CA ILE A 224 5.52 -3.85 -16.74
C ILE A 224 5.94 -3.75 -18.22
N SER A 225 5.48 -2.72 -18.93
CA SER A 225 5.87 -2.45 -20.33
C SER A 225 7.27 -1.83 -20.48
N GLY A 226 7.95 -1.49 -19.39
CA GLY A 226 9.29 -0.90 -19.42
C GLY A 226 9.34 0.58 -19.77
N GLN A 227 8.20 1.28 -19.74
CA GLN A 227 8.11 2.73 -19.99
C GLN A 227 8.59 3.54 -18.78
N ARG A 228 9.90 3.66 -18.64
CA ARG A 228 10.60 4.17 -17.45
C ARG A 228 10.08 5.52 -16.94
N ARG A 229 10.06 6.53 -17.81
CA ARG A 229 9.67 7.90 -17.45
C ARG A 229 8.22 7.96 -16.96
N LEU A 230 7.32 7.28 -17.67
CA LEU A 230 5.90 7.27 -17.33
C LEU A 230 5.63 6.46 -16.05
N ALA A 231 6.31 5.35 -15.86
CA ALA A 231 6.25 4.56 -14.62
C ALA A 231 6.63 5.42 -13.40
N LYS A 232 7.73 6.18 -13.49
CA LYS A 232 8.16 7.08 -12.42
C LYS A 232 7.14 8.19 -12.14
N THR A 233 6.71 8.91 -13.17
CA THR A 233 5.77 10.03 -13.02
C THR A 233 4.43 9.58 -12.44
N THR A 234 3.88 8.47 -12.92
CA THR A 234 2.63 7.92 -12.40
C THR A 234 2.80 7.35 -10.99
N GLY A 235 3.96 6.80 -10.65
CA GLY A 235 4.32 6.39 -9.29
C GLY A 235 4.30 7.55 -8.30
N TYR A 236 4.85 8.72 -8.66
CA TYR A 236 4.80 9.92 -7.80
C TYR A 236 3.37 10.34 -7.47
N THR A 237 2.53 10.45 -8.49
CA THR A 237 1.12 10.85 -8.31
C THR A 237 0.39 9.83 -7.42
N THR A 238 0.59 8.54 -7.68
CA THR A 238 -0.01 7.46 -6.89
C THR A 238 0.40 7.56 -5.42
N LEU A 239 1.69 7.77 -5.14
CA LEU A 239 2.19 7.92 -3.77
C LEU A 239 1.57 9.11 -3.04
N GLY A 240 1.60 10.30 -3.65
CA GLY A 240 1.04 11.49 -3.04
C GLY A 240 -0.45 11.32 -2.74
N CYS A 241 -1.20 10.80 -3.71
CA CYS A 241 -2.63 10.56 -3.56
C CYS A 241 -2.96 9.52 -2.48
N TRP A 242 -2.32 8.35 -2.48
CA TRP A 242 -2.68 7.29 -1.53
C TRP A 242 -2.18 7.55 -0.11
N TRP A 243 -0.99 8.14 0.08
CA TRP A 243 -0.57 8.53 1.43
C TRP A 243 -1.46 9.63 2.00
N LEU A 244 -1.88 10.60 1.18
CA LEU A 244 -2.84 11.62 1.60
C LEU A 244 -4.20 10.99 1.92
N ALA A 245 -4.73 10.10 1.06
CA ALA A 245 -5.98 9.40 1.35
C ALA A 245 -5.90 8.60 2.65
N TYR A 246 -4.83 7.84 2.86
CA TYR A 246 -4.60 7.09 4.10
C TYR A 246 -4.55 7.98 5.33
N PHE A 247 -3.81 9.10 5.25
CA PHE A 247 -3.74 10.09 6.32
C PHE A 247 -5.11 10.71 6.64
N LEU A 248 -5.88 11.09 5.62
CA LEU A 248 -7.24 11.62 5.78
C LEU A 248 -8.17 10.60 6.45
N GLY A 249 -7.93 9.30 6.25
CA GLY A 249 -8.66 8.21 6.89
C GLY A 249 -8.74 8.33 8.41
N PHE A 250 -7.70 8.85 9.07
CA PHE A 250 -7.70 9.05 10.53
C PHE A 250 -8.66 10.15 11.02
N PHE A 251 -9.07 11.07 10.14
CA PHE A 251 -9.85 12.26 10.50
C PHE A 251 -11.30 12.23 10.00
N ILE A 252 -11.65 11.33 9.07
CA ILE A 252 -13.01 11.24 8.52
C ILE A 252 -14.06 10.98 9.61
N THR A 253 -13.71 10.25 10.65
CA THR A 253 -14.60 10.00 11.79
C THR A 253 -14.65 11.16 12.80
N LEU A 254 -13.66 12.06 12.79
CA LEU A 254 -13.60 13.22 13.67
C LEU A 254 -14.39 14.42 13.12
N ALA A 255 -14.54 14.51 11.80
CA ALA A 255 -15.23 15.63 11.13
C ALA A 255 -16.74 15.47 10.99
N ASN A 256 -17.32 14.38 11.52
CA ASN A 256 -18.77 14.15 11.62
C ASN A 256 -19.30 14.31 13.07
N LEU A 257 -18.48 14.86 13.98
CA LEU A 257 -18.87 15.43 15.27
C LEU A 257 -19.13 16.93 15.10
#